data_AF-A0A672NHF4-F1
#
_entry.id   AF-A0A672NHF4-F1
#
_cell.length_a   1.000
_cell.length_b   1.000
_cell.length_c   1.000
_cell.angle_alpha   90.00
_cell.angle_beta   90.00
_cell.angle_gamma   90.00
#
_symmetry.space_group_name_H-M   'P 1'
#
loop_
_entity.id
_entity.type
_entity.pdbx_description
1 polymer ?
#
loop_
_entity_poly.entity_id
_entity_poly.type
_entity_poly.pdbx_seq_one_letter_code
_entity_poly.pdbx_strand_id
1 'polypeptide(L)'
;MSKDLEKINGVLSAEYECRRRMLIKRLDVTIQSFSWSDRAKACEVMKPKRYSLSLRSSVSVAHLLAARQDICYMVKTSSGSCREKTSCAINRILMGRVPDRGGRPSEIEAPLPEMPAWQKRSHGGRFVGRLSFPFGEIHFK
;
A
#
# COMPACT_ATOMS: atom_id res chain seq x y z
N MET A 1 37.26 4.15 -2.49
CA MET A 1 36.49 4.03 -1.23
C MET A 1 35.68 5.28 -0.88
N SER A 2 36.26 6.44 -0.53
CA SER A 2 35.42 7.63 -0.17
C SER A 2 34.54 8.12 -1.34
N LYS A 3 35.12 8.25 -2.55
CA LYS A 3 34.40 8.73 -3.74
C LYS A 3 33.24 7.82 -4.16
N ASP A 4 33.41 6.51 -4.04
CA ASP A 4 32.38 5.53 -4.40
C ASP A 4 31.20 5.59 -3.42
N LEU A 5 31.50 5.74 -2.13
CA LEU A 5 30.50 5.87 -1.07
C LEU A 5 29.71 7.18 -1.20
N GLU A 6 30.38 8.28 -1.53
CA GLU A 6 29.73 9.57 -1.82
C GLU A 6 28.79 9.47 -3.03
N LYS A 7 29.21 8.78 -4.09
CA LYS A 7 28.38 8.53 -5.28
C LYS A 7 27.14 7.72 -4.93
N ILE A 8 27.28 6.63 -4.16
CA ILE A 8 26.16 5.80 -3.69
C ILE A 8 25.20 6.64 -2.83
N ASN A 9 25.73 7.40 -1.87
CA ASN A 9 24.93 8.26 -1.00
C ASN A 9 24.14 9.31 -1.80
N GLY A 10 24.73 9.86 -2.87
CA GLY A 10 24.05 10.79 -3.77
C GLY A 10 22.86 10.15 -4.49
N VAL A 11 23.07 8.97 -5.10
CA VAL A 11 22.00 8.23 -5.79
C VAL A 11 20.88 7.85 -4.82
N LEU A 12 21.23 7.29 -3.66
CA LEU A 12 20.25 6.90 -2.65
C LEU A 12 19.49 8.12 -2.11
N SER A 13 20.17 9.24 -1.86
CA SER A 13 19.51 10.45 -1.36
C SER A 13 18.47 10.97 -2.35
N ALA A 14 18.76 10.99 -3.64
CA ALA A 14 17.81 11.39 -4.68
C ALA A 14 16.59 10.45 -4.73
N GLU A 15 16.82 9.15 -4.63
CA GLU A 15 15.78 8.14 -4.67
C GLU A 15 14.86 8.20 -3.42
N TYR A 16 15.47 8.34 -2.23
CA TYR A 16 14.72 8.54 -0.99
C TYR A 16 13.97 9.87 -0.95
N GLU A 17 14.50 10.93 -1.57
CA GLU A 17 13.78 12.20 -1.73
C GLU A 17 12.50 12.00 -2.55
N CYS A 18 12.58 11.21 -3.63
CA CYS A 18 11.42 10.84 -4.44
C CYS A 18 10.36 10.10 -3.62
N ARG A 19 10.77 9.06 -2.88
CA ARG A 19 9.86 8.30 -2.00
C ARG A 19 9.23 9.18 -0.92
N ARG A 20 10.02 10.07 -0.30
CA ARG A 20 9.54 11.01 0.72
C ARG A 20 8.49 11.96 0.15
N ARG A 21 8.69 12.48 -1.08
CA ARG A 21 7.70 13.35 -1.75
C ARG A 21 6.34 12.70 -1.83
N MET A 22 6.34 11.43 -2.23
CA MET A 22 5.15 10.64 -2.41
C MET A 22 4.44 10.36 -1.08
N LEU A 23 5.18 9.94 -0.05
CA LEU A 23 4.62 9.70 1.29
C LEU A 23 4.06 10.98 1.91
N ILE A 24 4.79 12.08 1.78
CA ILE A 24 4.36 13.40 2.26
C ILE A 24 3.08 13.82 1.54
N LYS A 25 3.00 13.66 0.22
CA LYS A 25 1.80 14.01 -0.55
C LYS A 25 0.61 13.10 -0.21
N ARG A 26 0.84 11.81 0.04
CA ARG A 26 -0.20 10.90 0.55
C ARG A 26 -0.74 11.38 1.89
N LEU A 27 0.14 11.81 2.80
CA LEU A 27 -0.28 12.39 4.07
C LEU A 27 -1.11 13.66 3.85
N ASP A 28 -0.71 14.56 2.94
CA ASP A 28 -1.48 15.77 2.62
C ASP A 28 -2.90 15.45 2.16
N VAL A 29 -3.06 14.52 1.21
CA VAL A 29 -4.39 14.12 0.72
C VAL A 29 -5.21 13.47 1.83
N THR A 30 -4.57 12.68 2.70
CA THR A 30 -5.24 12.08 3.87
C THR A 30 -5.73 13.14 4.84
N ILE A 31 -4.90 14.14 5.16
CA ILE A 31 -5.28 15.29 5.99
C ILE A 31 -6.45 16.05 5.37
N GLN A 32 -6.41 16.29 4.05
CA GLN A 32 -7.48 16.97 3.31
C GLN A 32 -8.79 16.18 3.32
N SER A 33 -8.77 14.84 3.24
CA SER A 33 -10.01 14.05 3.28
C SER A 33 -10.79 14.20 4.59
N PHE A 34 -10.10 14.54 5.70
CA PHE A 34 -10.76 14.78 6.98
C PHE A 34 -11.54 16.09 6.99
N SER A 35 -11.18 17.10 6.17
CA SER A 35 -11.87 18.39 6.16
C SER A 35 -13.28 18.34 5.54
N TRP A 36 -13.71 17.17 5.05
CA TRP A 36 -15.04 16.95 4.48
C TRP A 36 -16.09 16.56 5.54
N SER A 37 -15.73 16.52 6.83
CA SER A 37 -16.66 16.20 7.92
C SER A 37 -16.45 17.10 9.14
N ASP A 38 -17.55 17.62 9.72
CA ASP A 38 -17.53 18.48 10.92
C ASP A 38 -16.96 17.79 12.18
N ARG A 39 -16.97 16.45 12.18
CA ARG A 39 -16.41 15.63 13.28
C ARG A 39 -14.88 15.64 13.32
N ALA A 40 -14.20 16.08 12.26
CA ALA A 40 -12.76 15.90 12.13
C ALA A 40 -11.96 17.17 12.49
N LYS A 41 -12.01 17.57 13.76
CA LYS A 41 -11.05 18.55 14.33
C LYS A 41 -9.60 18.03 14.35
N ALA A 42 -9.37 16.77 13.99
CA ALA A 42 -8.07 16.12 13.91
C ALA A 42 -7.10 16.76 12.90
N CYS A 43 -7.62 17.53 11.93
CA CYS A 43 -6.82 18.20 10.91
C CYS A 43 -5.79 19.16 11.53
N GLU A 44 -6.17 19.94 12.56
CA GLU A 44 -5.29 20.91 13.21
C GLU A 44 -4.13 20.26 13.99
N VAL A 45 -4.37 19.10 14.62
CA VAL A 45 -3.35 18.38 15.39
C VAL A 45 -2.28 17.75 14.50
N MET A 46 -2.63 17.39 13.25
CA MET A 46 -1.70 16.77 12.31
C MET A 46 -0.82 17.76 11.55
N LYS A 47 -1.27 19.01 11.37
CA LYS A 47 -0.52 20.08 10.70
C LYS A 47 0.90 20.30 11.24
N PRO A 48 1.15 20.47 12.56
CA PRO A 48 2.51 20.67 13.06
C PRO A 48 3.43 19.49 12.75
N LYS A 49 2.92 18.25 12.85
CA LYS A 49 3.68 17.04 12.45
C LYS A 49 3.98 17.07 10.95
N ARG A 50 3.04 17.49 10.12
CA ARG A 50 3.24 17.60 8.68
C ARG A 50 4.33 18.62 8.32
N TYR A 51 4.37 19.78 8.97
CA TYR A 51 5.39 20.81 8.71
C TYR A 51 6.79 20.40 9.20
N SER A 52 6.87 19.52 10.19
CA SER A 52 8.17 18.98 10.65
C SER A 52 8.80 17.99 9.67
N LEU A 53 8.05 17.46 8.70
CA LEU A 53 8.56 16.48 7.72
C LEU A 53 9.31 17.17 6.59
N SER A 54 10.58 16.82 6.44
CA SER A 54 11.43 17.29 5.35
C SER A 54 11.52 16.28 4.20
N LEU A 55 11.67 16.84 3.00
CA LEU A 55 11.84 16.06 1.78
C LEU A 55 13.24 15.45 1.68
N ARG A 56 14.25 16.18 2.14
CA ARG A 56 15.66 15.77 2.09
C ARG A 56 15.99 14.77 3.18
N SER A 57 16.89 13.84 2.86
CA SER A 57 17.51 12.98 3.86
C SER A 57 18.42 13.81 4.78
N SER A 58 18.42 13.50 6.07
CA SER A 58 19.38 14.04 7.05
C SER A 58 20.66 13.20 7.15
N VAL A 59 20.75 12.13 6.36
CA VAL A 59 21.85 11.16 6.39
C VAL A 59 23.01 11.69 5.54
N SER A 60 24.18 11.82 6.16
CA SER A 60 25.42 12.20 5.49
C SER A 60 26.43 11.06 5.53
N VAL A 61 27.50 11.17 4.74
CA VAL A 61 28.59 10.16 4.73
C VAL A 61 29.22 9.98 6.11
N ALA A 62 29.30 11.05 6.92
CA ALA A 62 29.77 10.96 8.30
C ALA A 62 28.88 10.04 9.16
N HIS A 63 27.56 10.08 8.97
CA HIS A 63 26.62 9.19 9.66
C HIS A 63 26.80 7.73 9.23
N LEU A 64 27.16 7.49 7.96
CA LEU A 64 27.44 6.14 7.46
C LEU A 64 28.75 5.58 8.05
N LEU A 65 29.77 6.41 8.22
CA LEU A 65 31.04 6.00 8.83
C LEU A 65 30.92 5.79 10.34
N ALA A 66 30.06 6.57 11.01
CA ALA A 66 29.76 6.41 12.43
C ALA A 66 28.74 5.28 12.70
N ALA A 67 28.12 4.72 11.66
CA ALA A 67 27.11 3.68 11.79
C ALA A 67 27.72 2.40 12.37
N ARG A 68 27.09 1.87 13.42
CA ARG A 68 27.44 0.56 13.96
C ARG A 68 26.89 -0.56 13.08
N GLN A 69 27.54 -1.72 13.16
CA GLN A 69 27.21 -2.89 12.34
C GLN A 69 25.82 -3.47 12.63
N ASP A 70 25.27 -3.20 13.81
CA ASP A 70 23.92 -3.60 14.23
C ASP A 70 22.79 -2.78 13.58
N ILE A 71 23.08 -1.63 12.95
CA ILE A 71 22.06 -0.84 12.23
C ILE A 71 21.48 -1.61 11.04
N CYS A 72 22.25 -2.53 10.46
CA CYS A 72 21.76 -3.42 9.41
C CYS A 72 20.81 -4.50 9.94
N TYR A 73 20.75 -4.73 11.26
CA TYR A 73 19.81 -5.65 11.90
C TYR A 73 18.46 -4.96 12.15
N MET A 74 17.68 -4.79 11.08
CA MET A 74 16.36 -4.20 11.19
C MET A 74 15.31 -5.28 11.55
N VAL A 75 14.84 -5.25 12.80
CA VAL A 75 13.72 -6.09 13.25
C VAL A 75 12.45 -5.68 12.49
N LYS A 76 11.69 -6.68 12.02
CA LYS A 76 10.42 -6.43 11.34
C LYS A 76 9.50 -5.63 12.25
N THR A 77 8.96 -4.53 11.73
CA THR A 77 7.94 -3.72 12.43
C THR A 77 6.65 -4.51 12.68
N SER A 78 6.40 -5.55 11.88
CA SER A 78 5.31 -6.52 12.06
C SER A 78 5.60 -7.62 13.07
N SER A 79 6.79 -7.64 13.68
CA SER A 79 7.15 -8.65 14.69
C SER A 79 6.19 -8.60 15.89
N GLY A 80 6.00 -9.75 16.53
CA GLY A 80 5.18 -9.86 17.74
C GLY A 80 5.58 -8.85 18.82
N SER A 81 6.88 -8.74 19.08
CA SER A 81 7.45 -7.80 20.06
C SER A 81 7.13 -6.32 19.78
N CYS A 82 7.07 -5.91 18.51
CA CYS A 82 6.65 -4.56 18.14
C CYS A 82 5.14 -4.37 18.31
N ARG A 83 4.33 -5.39 18.00
CA ARG A 83 2.86 -5.31 18.06
C ARG A 83 2.29 -5.38 19.48
N GLU A 84 2.99 -6.05 20.40
CA GLU A 84 2.62 -6.10 21.84
C GLU A 84 2.42 -4.70 22.43
N LYS A 85 3.20 -3.73 21.98
CA LYS A 85 3.16 -2.34 22.47
C LYS A 85 2.19 -1.44 21.71
N THR A 86 1.53 -1.96 20.67
CA THR A 86 0.59 -1.20 19.82
C THR A 86 -0.87 -1.46 20.21
N SER A 87 -1.11 -2.04 21.39
CA SER A 87 -2.46 -2.21 21.92
C SER A 87 -3.09 -0.85 22.20
N CYS A 88 -4.22 -0.55 21.58
CA CYS A 88 -4.97 0.67 21.83
C CYS A 88 -6.48 0.41 21.74
N ALA A 89 -7.30 1.41 22.07
CA ALA A 89 -8.75 1.27 22.06
C ALA A 89 -9.32 0.75 20.71
N ILE A 90 -8.61 0.99 19.61
CA ILE A 90 -8.92 0.54 18.25
C ILE A 90 -8.28 -0.82 17.95
N ASN A 91 -6.98 -0.99 18.23
CA ASN A 91 -6.23 -2.22 18.00
C ASN A 91 -6.08 -2.99 19.33
N ARG A 92 -7.18 -3.57 19.83
CA ARG A 92 -7.20 -4.24 21.15
C ARG A 92 -6.65 -5.66 21.13
N ILE A 93 -6.76 -6.36 19.99
CA ILE A 93 -6.51 -7.79 19.92
C ILE A 93 -5.17 -8.04 19.19
N LEU A 94 -4.20 -8.59 19.91
CA LEU A 94 -2.99 -9.11 19.31
C LEU A 94 -3.24 -10.54 18.83
N MET A 95 -3.43 -10.71 17.52
CA MET A 95 -3.51 -12.03 16.91
C MET A 95 -2.17 -12.76 17.11
N GLY A 96 -2.22 -13.92 17.77
CA GLY A 96 -1.06 -14.79 18.01
C GLY A 96 -0.52 -15.42 16.73
N ARG A 97 0.27 -16.50 16.88
CA ARG A 97 0.79 -17.25 15.72
C ARG A 97 -0.40 -17.79 14.91
N VAL A 98 -0.56 -17.27 13.68
CA VAL A 98 -1.56 -17.76 12.72
C VAL A 98 -0.92 -18.94 11.98
N PRO A 99 -1.47 -20.17 12.06
CA PRO A 99 -1.01 -21.30 11.27
C PRO A 99 -1.11 -20.98 9.78
N ASP A 100 -0.32 -21.66 8.96
CA ASP A 100 -0.43 -21.53 7.50
C ASP A 100 -1.88 -21.85 7.08
N ARG A 101 -2.46 -20.98 6.25
CA ARG A 101 -3.85 -21.11 5.77
C ARG A 101 -3.91 -21.77 4.40
N GLY A 102 -2.77 -22.24 3.88
CA GLY A 102 -2.66 -22.80 2.54
C GLY A 102 -2.94 -21.75 1.46
N GLY A 103 -3.30 -22.21 0.26
CA GLY A 103 -3.63 -21.34 -0.86
C GLY A 103 -2.42 -20.88 -1.67
N ARG A 104 -1.27 -21.55 -1.49
CA ARG A 104 -0.14 -21.34 -2.39
C ARG A 104 -0.57 -21.81 -3.78
N PRO A 105 -0.31 -21.04 -4.84
CA PRO A 105 -0.63 -21.46 -6.21
C PRO A 105 -0.01 -22.82 -6.60
N SER A 106 1.07 -23.23 -5.92
CA SER A 106 1.70 -24.55 -6.08
C SER A 106 0.97 -25.71 -5.40
N GLU A 107 0.11 -25.42 -4.41
CA GLU A 107 -0.67 -26.42 -3.65
C GLU A 107 -2.09 -26.57 -4.18
N ILE A 108 -2.54 -25.62 -5.01
CA ILE A 108 -3.87 -25.62 -5.62
C ILE A 108 -3.77 -26.29 -6.99
N GLU A 109 -4.44 -27.42 -7.17
CA GLU A 109 -4.65 -27.99 -8.50
C GLU A 109 -5.51 -27.01 -9.32
N ALA A 110 -5.08 -26.72 -10.56
CA ALA A 110 -5.83 -25.82 -11.42
C ALA A 110 -7.24 -26.39 -11.61
N PRO A 111 -8.31 -25.59 -11.42
CA PRO A 111 -9.66 -26.07 -11.66
C PRO A 111 -9.74 -26.59 -13.09
N LEU A 112 -10.48 -27.68 -13.28
CA LEU A 112 -10.75 -28.19 -14.61
C LEU A 112 -11.26 -27.03 -15.49
N PRO A 113 -10.85 -26.94 -16.76
CA PRO A 113 -11.34 -25.89 -17.64
C PRO A 113 -12.86 -25.89 -17.69
N GLU A 114 -13.49 -24.94 -16.98
CA GLU A 114 -14.96 -24.86 -16.88
C GLU A 114 -15.59 -24.45 -18.22
N MET A 115 -14.81 -23.77 -19.07
CA MET A 115 -15.23 -23.36 -20.40
C MET A 115 -14.75 -24.35 -21.46
N PRO A 116 -15.63 -24.79 -22.37
CA PRO A 116 -15.19 -25.54 -23.54
C PRO A 116 -14.20 -24.70 -24.35
N ALA A 117 -13.26 -25.38 -25.01
CA ALA A 117 -12.32 -24.74 -25.91
C ALA A 117 -13.07 -23.85 -26.90
N TRP A 118 -12.54 -22.65 -27.12
CA TRP A 118 -13.16 -21.65 -27.99
C TRP A 118 -13.61 -22.28 -29.30
N GLN A 119 -14.91 -22.20 -29.59
CA GLN A 119 -15.49 -22.61 -30.87
C GLN A 119 -15.89 -21.36 -31.65
N LYS A 120 -15.44 -21.29 -32.91
CA LYS A 120 -15.88 -20.26 -33.84
C LYS A 120 -17.39 -20.40 -34.03
N ARG A 121 -18.14 -19.32 -33.76
CA ARG A 121 -19.59 -19.28 -34.05
C ARG A 121 -19.82 -19.65 -35.52
N SER A 122 -20.73 -20.59 -35.78
CA SER A 122 -21.14 -20.92 -37.14
C SER A 122 -21.72 -19.67 -37.82
N HIS A 123 -21.21 -19.32 -38.99
CA HIS A 123 -21.83 -18.32 -39.83
C HIS A 123 -23.10 -18.94 -40.43
N GLY A 124 -24.26 -18.42 -40.02
CA GLY A 124 -25.52 -18.62 -40.74
C GLY A 124 -26.45 -19.68 -40.12
N GLY A 125 -27.37 -19.21 -39.29
CA GLY A 125 -28.59 -19.90 -38.91
C GLY A 125 -29.58 -18.89 -38.37
N ARG A 126 -30.60 -18.55 -39.18
CA ARG A 126 -31.66 -17.59 -38.80
C ARG A 126 -32.37 -18.08 -37.55
N PHE A 127 -32.23 -17.39 -36.43
CA PHE A 127 -33.12 -17.52 -35.28
C PHE A 127 -33.97 -16.25 -35.15
N VAL A 128 -35.26 -16.41 -35.44
CA VAL A 128 -36.31 -15.42 -35.19
C VAL A 128 -36.64 -15.49 -33.70
N GLY A 129 -36.15 -14.54 -32.92
CA GLY A 129 -36.42 -14.44 -31.48
C GLY A 129 -36.31 -13.00 -31.03
N ARG A 130 -37.44 -12.31 -30.95
CA ARG A 130 -37.57 -10.95 -30.45
C ARG A 130 -37.29 -10.95 -28.94
N LEU A 131 -36.13 -10.46 -28.52
CA LEU A 131 -35.86 -10.15 -27.12
C LEU A 131 -36.07 -8.65 -26.90
N SER A 132 -37.24 -8.30 -26.35
CA SER A 132 -37.51 -6.97 -25.80
C SER A 132 -36.79 -6.82 -24.47
N PHE A 133 -35.92 -5.81 -24.33
CA PHE A 133 -35.40 -5.38 -23.04
C PHE A 133 -36.28 -4.22 -22.52
N PRO A 134 -36.85 -4.29 -21.30
CA PRO A 134 -37.49 -3.13 -20.72
C PRO A 134 -36.39 -2.17 -20.20
N PHE A 135 -36.36 -0.96 -20.76
CA PHE A 135 -35.56 0.13 -20.23
C PHE A 135 -36.29 0.68 -18.99
N GLY A 136 -35.73 0.47 -17.80
CA GLY A 136 -36.18 1.14 -16.58
C GLY A 136 -35.50 2.50 -16.45
N GLU A 137 -36.27 3.58 -16.48
CA GLU A 137 -35.81 4.93 -16.13
C GLU A 137 -35.48 5.01 -14.64
N ILE A 138 -34.31 5.57 -14.30
CA ILE A 138 -33.88 5.80 -12.93
C ILE A 138 -34.07 7.30 -12.63
N HIS A 139 -35.07 7.62 -11.83
CA HIS A 139 -35.27 8.96 -11.29
C HIS A 139 -34.40 9.15 -10.04
N PHE A 140 -33.50 10.13 -10.04
CA PHE A 140 -32.84 10.61 -8.82
C PHE A 140 -33.69 11.72 -8.20
N LYS A 141 -33.87 11.65 -6.87
CA LYS A 141 -34.55 12.63 -6.04
C LYS A 141 -33.54 13.50 -5.32
#